data_AF-A0A9D6MBN6-F1
#
_entry.id   AF-A0A9D6MBN6-F1
#
_cell.length_a   1.000
_cell.length_b   1.000
_cell.length_c   1.000
_cell.angle_alpha   90.00
_cell.angle_beta   90.00
_cell.angle_gamma   90.00
#
_symmetry.space_group_name_H-M   'P 1'
#
loop_
_entity.id
_entity.type
_entity.pdbx_description
1 polymer ?
#
loop_
_entity_poly.entity_id
_entity_poly.type
_entity_poly.pdbx_seq_one_letter_code
_entity_poly.pdbx_strand_id
1 'polypeptide(L)'
;MNRGRGALFPGVFLILLGLYFLAQQLQIPLPSLGKLWPGIVVLGGLSFLSQYTFGGRRDSGLIFVGVAATLVGAFFFLFTLSLSLPLPGLSDGVTWNDMARLWPGFVVIGGVAFLAQWMANPANHGARNMSLIALLFGLVALAFTLSLTDRRLLEQVVKFWPVLLIAAGVQFLFQYLRRGRTGE
;
A
#
# COMPACT_ATOMS: atom_id res chain seq x y z
N MET A 1 19.42 -31.04 4.38
CA MET A 1 17.94 -31.07 4.20
C MET A 1 17.28 -31.10 5.58
N ASN A 2 16.87 -29.94 6.12
CA ASN A 2 16.30 -29.83 7.48
C ASN A 2 14.79 -30.10 7.49
N ARG A 3 14.39 -31.37 7.65
CA ARG A 3 12.97 -31.78 7.76
C ARG A 3 12.27 -31.33 9.06
N GLY A 4 13.01 -30.86 10.08
CA GLY A 4 12.43 -30.43 11.36
C GLY A 4 11.79 -29.02 11.37
N ARG A 5 12.19 -28.11 10.47
CA ARG A 5 11.67 -26.72 10.48
C ARG A 5 10.24 -26.61 9.92
N GLY A 6 9.85 -27.55 9.05
CA GLY A 6 8.51 -27.55 8.44
C GLY A 6 7.39 -27.89 9.43
N ALA A 7 7.66 -28.68 10.48
CA ALA A 7 6.67 -29.10 11.47
C ALA A 7 6.52 -28.11 12.63
N LEU A 8 7.54 -27.28 12.90
CA LEU A 8 7.48 -26.27 13.96
C LEU A 8 6.47 -25.16 13.65
N PHE A 9 6.37 -24.76 12.38
CA PHE A 9 5.46 -23.70 11.96
C PHE A 9 3.96 -24.03 12.22
N PRO A 10 3.41 -25.16 11.75
CA PRO A 10 2.03 -25.52 12.06
C PRO A 10 1.81 -25.76 13.56
N GLY A 11 2.80 -26.31 14.27
CA GLY A 11 2.71 -26.50 15.72
C GLY A 11 2.58 -25.19 16.50
N VAL A 12 3.45 -24.21 16.22
CA VAL A 12 3.38 -22.89 16.86
C VAL A 12 2.07 -22.17 16.49
N PHE A 13 1.64 -22.27 15.23
CA PHE A 13 0.37 -21.70 14.79
C PHE A 13 -0.83 -22.28 15.55
N LEU A 14 -0.89 -23.61 15.71
CA LEU A 14 -1.92 -24.29 16.49
C LEU A 14 -1.92 -23.88 17.97
N ILE A 15 -0.74 -23.72 18.58
CA ILE A 15 -0.61 -23.25 19.97
C ILE A 15 -1.17 -21.83 20.11
N LEU A 16 -0.77 -20.90 19.24
CA LEU A 16 -1.26 -19.52 19.27
C LEU A 16 -2.78 -19.45 19.03
N LEU A 17 -3.29 -20.25 18.10
CA LEU A 17 -4.72 -20.33 17.82
C LEU A 17 -5.50 -20.90 19.03
N GLY A 18 -4.98 -21.95 19.68
CA GLY A 18 -5.54 -22.51 20.90
C GLY A 18 -5.54 -21.52 22.06
N LEU A 19 -4.44 -20.79 22.26
CA LEU A 19 -4.34 -19.73 23.27
C LEU A 19 -5.35 -18.61 23.02
N TYR A 20 -5.56 -18.23 21.75
CA TYR A 20 -6.55 -17.22 21.39
C TYR A 20 -7.98 -17.68 21.73
N PHE A 21 -8.36 -18.92 21.39
CA PHE A 21 -9.68 -19.45 21.76
C PHE A 21 -9.86 -19.61 23.26
N LEU A 22 -8.82 -20.00 23.98
CA LEU A 22 -8.84 -20.07 25.44
C LEU A 22 -9.07 -18.68 26.05
N ALA A 23 -8.39 -17.66 25.55
CA ALA A 23 -8.56 -16.29 26.00
C ALA A 23 -9.96 -15.74 25.70
N GLN A 24 -10.57 -16.12 24.57
CA GLN A 24 -11.98 -15.82 24.30
C GLN A 24 -12.92 -16.48 25.31
N GLN A 25 -12.67 -17.74 25.70
CA GLN A 25 -13.48 -18.41 26.72
C GLN A 25 -13.33 -17.80 28.11
N LEU A 26 -12.16 -17.24 28.41
CA LEU A 26 -11.90 -16.47 29.63
C LEU A 26 -12.51 -15.05 29.60
N GLN A 27 -13.30 -14.72 28.58
CA GLN A 27 -13.91 -13.40 28.38
C GLN A 27 -12.90 -12.25 28.37
N ILE A 28 -11.65 -12.53 27.99
CA ILE A 28 -10.65 -11.49 27.79
C ILE A 28 -11.11 -10.66 26.58
N PRO A 29 -11.15 -9.31 26.67
CA PRO A 29 -11.60 -8.44 25.58
C PRO A 29 -10.59 -8.45 24.44
N LEU A 30 -10.63 -9.51 23.63
CA LEU A 30 -9.82 -9.67 22.42
C LEU A 30 -10.64 -9.26 21.18
N PRO A 31 -10.00 -8.66 20.16
CA PRO A 31 -10.64 -8.42 18.87
C PRO A 31 -11.13 -9.75 18.30
N SER A 32 -12.36 -9.80 17.79
CA SER A 32 -12.90 -11.01 17.16
C SER A 32 -12.07 -11.45 15.95
N LEU A 33 -12.11 -12.73 15.58
CA LEU A 33 -11.40 -13.27 14.41
C LEU A 33 -11.76 -12.51 13.12
N GLY A 34 -13.01 -12.06 13.01
CA GLY A 34 -13.48 -11.21 11.91
C GLY A 34 -12.78 -9.84 11.83
N LYS A 35 -12.09 -9.39 12.88
CA LYS A 35 -11.25 -8.18 12.87
C LYS A 35 -9.76 -8.46 12.59
N LEU A 36 -9.33 -9.72 12.71
CA LEU A 36 -7.93 -10.14 12.61
C LEU A 36 -7.52 -10.62 11.22
N TRP A 37 -8.46 -10.82 10.29
CA TRP A 37 -8.16 -11.29 8.93
C TRP A 37 -7.11 -10.43 8.16
N PRO A 38 -6.99 -9.09 8.36
CA PRO A 38 -5.93 -8.33 7.69
C PRO A 38 -4.53 -8.81 8.09
N GLY A 39 -4.41 -9.48 9.24
CA GLY A 39 -3.18 -10.12 9.70
C GLY A 39 -2.67 -11.16 8.71
N ILE A 40 -3.54 -11.89 8.03
CA ILE A 40 -3.14 -12.85 6.99
C ILE A 40 -2.47 -12.13 5.83
N VAL A 41 -3.01 -10.96 5.42
CA VAL A 41 -2.46 -10.14 4.34
C VAL A 41 -1.08 -9.57 4.74
N VAL A 42 -0.97 -9.07 5.99
CA VAL A 42 0.30 -8.59 6.54
C VAL A 42 1.34 -9.72 6.58
N LEU A 43 0.99 -10.89 7.10
CA LEU A 43 1.89 -12.04 7.16
C LEU A 43 2.30 -12.52 5.77
N GLY A 44 1.40 -12.50 4.79
CA GLY A 44 1.72 -12.78 3.38
C GLY A 44 2.74 -11.79 2.83
N GLY A 45 2.53 -10.48 3.06
CA GLY A 45 3.47 -9.44 2.66
C GLY A 45 4.85 -9.59 3.33
N LEU A 46 4.88 -9.81 4.64
CA LEU A 46 6.11 -10.07 5.39
C LEU A 46 6.82 -11.34 4.92
N SER A 47 6.08 -12.36 4.48
CA SER A 47 6.68 -13.58 3.93
C SER A 47 7.46 -13.27 2.66
N PHE A 48 6.90 -12.47 1.74
CA PHE A 48 7.64 -12.03 0.54
C PHE A 48 8.87 -11.18 0.89
N LEU A 49 8.76 -10.29 1.88
CA LEU A 49 9.91 -9.50 2.35
C LEU A 49 10.99 -10.38 2.96
N SER A 50 10.61 -11.39 3.75
CA SER A 50 11.54 -12.35 4.34
C SER A 50 12.22 -13.21 3.26
N GLN A 51 11.48 -13.57 2.20
CA GLN A 51 12.03 -14.30 1.07
C GLN A 51 13.04 -13.45 0.30
N TYR A 52 12.83 -12.14 0.20
CA TYR A 52 13.80 -11.25 -0.42
C TYR A 52 15.08 -11.08 0.43
N THR A 53 14.96 -10.99 1.76
CA THR A 53 16.12 -10.77 2.64
C THR A 53 16.92 -12.04 2.91
N PHE A 54 16.23 -13.19 3.08
CA PHE A 54 16.84 -14.46 3.43
C PHE A 54 16.92 -15.46 2.26
N GLY A 55 16.10 -15.28 1.22
CA GLY A 55 16.19 -16.08 0.01
C GLY A 55 17.34 -15.58 -0.85
N GLY A 56 18.24 -16.48 -1.24
CA GLY A 56 19.42 -16.14 -2.04
C GLY A 56 19.15 -15.50 -3.42
N ARG A 57 17.87 -15.31 -3.79
CA ARG A 57 17.45 -14.62 -5.02
C ARG A 57 16.86 -13.25 -4.68
N ARG A 58 17.64 -12.20 -4.97
CA ARG A 58 17.22 -10.79 -4.84
C ARG A 58 16.36 -10.36 -6.03
N ASP A 59 15.14 -10.84 -6.08
CA ASP A 59 14.15 -10.32 -7.04
C ASP A 59 13.48 -9.07 -6.47
N SER A 60 13.71 -7.92 -7.10
CA SER A 60 13.12 -6.64 -6.70
C SER A 60 11.59 -6.64 -6.71
N GLY A 61 10.96 -7.51 -7.52
CA GLY A 61 9.50 -7.66 -7.54
C GLY A 61 8.93 -8.17 -6.22
N LEU A 62 9.68 -8.99 -5.48
CA LEU A 62 9.26 -9.50 -4.16
C LEU A 62 9.13 -8.38 -3.13
N ILE A 63 9.95 -7.33 -3.23
CA ILE A 63 9.87 -6.18 -2.33
C ILE A 63 8.61 -5.37 -2.62
N PHE A 64 8.31 -5.14 -3.90
CA PHE A 64 7.09 -4.44 -4.28
C PHE A 64 5.85 -5.15 -3.71
N VAL A 65 5.72 -6.44 -3.99
CA VAL A 65 4.57 -7.25 -3.50
C VAL A 65 4.56 -7.30 -1.98
N GLY A 66 5.72 -7.51 -1.37
CA GLY A 66 5.86 -7.61 0.08
C GLY A 66 5.48 -6.32 0.81
N VAL A 67 5.99 -5.17 0.37
CA VAL A 67 5.65 -3.86 0.93
C VAL A 67 4.19 -3.52 0.66
N ALA A 68 3.71 -3.70 -0.58
CA ALA A 68 2.32 -3.41 -0.92
C ALA A 68 1.35 -4.24 -0.08
N ALA A 69 1.51 -5.57 -0.01
CA ALA A 69 0.65 -6.44 0.79
C ALA A 69 0.72 -6.11 2.29
N THR A 70 1.92 -5.86 2.82
CA THR A 70 2.10 -5.48 4.24
C THR A 70 1.36 -4.20 4.56
N LEU A 71 1.52 -3.16 3.74
CA LEU A 71 0.87 -1.87 3.93
C LEU A 71 -0.64 -1.94 3.68
N VAL A 72 -1.12 -2.71 2.69
CA VAL A 72 -2.56 -2.93 2.47
C VAL A 72 -3.18 -3.64 3.67
N GLY A 73 -2.54 -4.69 4.19
CA GLY A 73 -3.00 -5.37 5.40
C GLY A 73 -3.01 -4.44 6.61
N ALA A 74 -1.96 -3.65 6.82
CA ALA A 74 -1.90 -2.63 7.87
C ALA A 74 -2.99 -1.55 7.69
N PHE A 75 -3.26 -1.15 6.46
CA PHE A 75 -4.31 -0.20 6.13
C PHE A 75 -5.69 -0.76 6.46
N PHE A 76 -5.97 -2.02 6.11
CA PHE A 76 -7.21 -2.70 6.51
C PHE A 76 -7.37 -2.85 8.02
N PHE A 77 -6.28 -3.01 8.77
CA PHE A 77 -6.34 -2.99 10.24
C PHE A 77 -6.89 -1.69 10.81
N LEU A 78 -6.69 -0.55 10.14
CA LEU A 78 -7.27 0.73 10.57
C LEU A 78 -8.80 0.65 10.62
N PHE A 79 -9.42 0.02 9.61
CA PHE A 79 -10.87 -0.13 9.48
C PHE A 79 -11.42 -1.22 10.39
N THR A 80 -10.74 -2.37 10.50
CA THR A 80 -11.25 -3.50 11.29
C THR A 80 -11.16 -3.27 12.79
N LEU A 81 -10.11 -2.59 13.25
CA LEU A 81 -9.93 -2.24 14.66
C LEU A 81 -10.57 -0.90 15.03
N SER A 82 -11.08 -0.17 14.04
CA SER A 82 -11.63 1.18 14.23
C SER A 82 -10.63 2.10 14.93
N LEU A 83 -9.38 2.09 14.45
CA LEU A 83 -8.30 2.84 15.06
C LEU A 83 -8.58 4.35 14.94
N SER A 84 -8.44 5.08 16.05
CA SER A 84 -8.58 6.53 16.04
C SER A 84 -7.32 7.16 15.45
N LEU A 85 -7.49 7.91 14.36
CA LEU A 85 -6.44 8.68 13.70
C LEU A 85 -6.76 10.16 13.89
N PRO A 86 -5.81 11.00 14.33
CA PRO A 86 -6.00 12.43 14.53
C PRO A 86 -5.98 13.17 13.18
N LEU A 87 -6.93 12.84 12.30
CA LEU A 87 -7.05 13.38 10.96
C LEU A 87 -8.37 14.14 10.82
N PRO A 88 -8.36 15.33 10.20
CA PRO A 88 -9.57 16.10 9.94
C PRO A 88 -10.58 15.31 9.09
N GLY A 89 -11.86 15.40 9.46
CA GLY A 89 -12.94 14.77 8.70
C GLY A 89 -13.18 13.28 8.97
N LEU A 90 -12.44 12.69 9.93
CA LEU A 90 -12.68 11.36 10.48
C LEU A 90 -13.32 11.47 11.87
N SER A 91 -14.45 10.78 12.09
CA SER A 91 -15.09 10.64 13.40
C SER A 91 -14.29 9.71 14.32
N ASP A 92 -14.69 9.54 15.59
CA ASP A 92 -14.04 8.73 16.64
C ASP A 92 -13.72 7.27 16.22
N GLY A 93 -12.69 7.09 15.40
CA GLY A 93 -12.28 5.82 14.78
C GLY A 93 -12.53 5.73 13.28
N VAL A 94 -11.58 5.14 12.54
CA VAL A 94 -11.74 4.85 11.11
C VAL A 94 -12.75 3.72 10.91
N THR A 95 -13.83 3.99 10.20
CA THR A 95 -14.86 2.98 9.89
C THR A 95 -14.83 2.60 8.41
N TRP A 96 -15.46 1.47 8.06
CA TRP A 96 -15.58 1.04 6.67
C TRP A 96 -16.29 2.07 5.76
N ASN A 97 -17.12 2.95 6.33
CA ASN A 97 -17.75 4.04 5.58
C ASN A 97 -16.73 5.11 5.12
N ASP A 98 -15.61 5.24 5.83
CA ASP A 98 -14.53 6.17 5.49
C ASP A 98 -13.65 5.66 4.34
N MET A 99 -13.83 4.41 3.90
CA MET A 99 -13.06 3.81 2.79
C MET A 99 -13.21 4.63 1.50
N ALA A 100 -14.39 5.16 1.22
CA ALA A 100 -14.63 6.02 0.06
C ALA A 100 -13.86 7.35 0.12
N ARG A 101 -13.43 7.79 1.31
CA ARG A 101 -12.57 8.98 1.47
C ARG A 101 -11.09 8.61 1.50
N LEU A 102 -10.76 7.45 2.05
CA LEU A 102 -9.38 6.99 2.23
C LEU A 102 -8.84 6.17 1.06
N TRP A 103 -9.60 5.95 -0.01
CA TRP A 103 -9.14 5.23 -1.20
C TRP A 103 -7.81 5.73 -1.80
N PRO A 104 -7.45 7.04 -1.76
CA PRO A 104 -6.14 7.48 -2.25
C PRO A 104 -4.98 6.85 -1.48
N GLY A 105 -5.24 6.36 -0.26
CA GLY A 105 -4.31 5.57 0.52
C GLY A 105 -3.76 4.37 -0.26
N PHE A 106 -4.55 3.69 -1.09
CA PHE A 106 -4.05 2.59 -1.93
C PHE A 106 -3.03 3.06 -2.96
N VAL A 107 -3.22 4.26 -3.53
CA VAL A 107 -2.25 4.87 -4.46
C VAL A 107 -0.96 5.21 -3.73
N VAL A 108 -1.06 5.81 -2.53
CA VAL A 108 0.11 6.09 -1.69
C VAL A 108 0.86 4.81 -1.34
N ILE A 109 0.15 3.74 -0.95
CA ILE A 109 0.73 2.42 -0.67
C ILE A 109 1.48 1.89 -1.89
N GLY A 110 0.88 1.95 -3.09
CA GLY A 110 1.55 1.59 -4.34
C GLY A 110 2.80 2.43 -4.61
N GLY A 111 2.73 3.74 -4.36
CA GLY A 111 3.86 4.66 -4.49
C GLY A 111 5.01 4.35 -3.53
N VAL A 112 4.71 3.99 -2.28
CA VAL A 112 5.69 3.53 -1.28
C VAL A 112 6.27 2.16 -1.66
N ALA A 113 5.46 1.25 -2.20
CA ALA A 113 5.93 -0.05 -2.68
C ALA A 113 6.91 0.09 -3.85
N PHE A 114 6.61 0.96 -4.83
CA PHE A 114 7.55 1.31 -5.89
C PHE A 114 8.80 2.01 -5.36
N LEU A 115 8.66 2.87 -4.34
CA LEU A 115 9.81 3.53 -3.71
C LEU A 115 10.75 2.50 -3.09
N ALA A 116 10.20 1.56 -2.32
CA ALA A 116 10.96 0.49 -1.69
C ALA A 116 11.65 -0.41 -2.73
N GLN A 117 10.94 -0.74 -3.83
CA GLN A 117 11.52 -1.48 -4.94
C GLN A 117 12.70 -0.72 -5.58
N TRP A 118 12.57 0.60 -5.79
CA TRP A 118 13.66 1.43 -6.31
C TRP A 118 14.83 1.53 -5.33
N MET A 119 14.58 1.71 -4.03
CA MET A 119 15.66 1.74 -3.03
C MET A 119 16.48 0.45 -3.00
N ALA A 120 15.85 -0.69 -3.26
CA ALA A 120 16.52 -1.97 -3.33
C ALA A 120 17.23 -2.24 -4.67
N ASN A 121 16.76 -1.62 -5.76
CA ASN A 121 17.42 -1.66 -7.06
C ASN A 121 17.39 -0.27 -7.73
N PRO A 122 18.33 0.63 -7.36
CA PRO A 122 18.31 2.02 -7.81
C PRO A 122 18.45 2.21 -9.33
N ALA A 123 18.96 1.20 -10.03
CA ALA A 123 19.06 1.17 -11.49
C ALA A 123 17.69 1.08 -12.18
N ASN A 124 16.62 0.67 -11.46
CA ASN A 124 15.27 0.63 -11.99
C ASN A 124 14.64 2.04 -12.00
N HIS A 125 14.96 2.82 -13.03
CA HIS A 125 14.40 4.15 -13.24
C HIS A 125 12.88 4.15 -13.42
N GLY A 126 12.30 3.05 -13.91
CA GLY A 126 10.86 2.89 -14.04
C GLY A 126 10.16 2.93 -12.68
N ALA A 127 10.64 2.15 -11.70
CA ALA A 127 10.11 2.15 -10.34
C ALA A 127 10.19 3.53 -9.67
N ARG A 128 11.30 4.26 -9.87
CA ARG A 128 11.45 5.63 -9.35
C ARG A 128 10.38 6.57 -9.89
N ASN A 129 10.20 6.60 -11.21
CA ASN A 129 9.24 7.52 -11.84
C ASN A 129 7.80 7.16 -11.42
N MET A 130 7.46 5.88 -11.38
CA MET A 130 6.15 5.41 -10.92
C MET A 130 5.91 5.75 -9.45
N SER A 131 6.93 5.60 -8.59
CA SER A 131 6.84 5.99 -7.18
C SER A 131 6.53 7.48 -7.03
N LEU A 132 7.29 8.35 -7.72
CA LEU A 132 7.09 9.80 -7.65
C LEU A 132 5.68 10.19 -8.11
N ILE A 133 5.22 9.65 -9.24
CA ILE A 133 3.89 9.95 -9.77
C ILE A 133 2.80 9.45 -8.81
N ALA A 134 2.89 8.21 -8.34
CA ALA A 134 1.90 7.62 -7.46
C ALA A 134 1.87 8.30 -6.08
N LEU A 135 3.02 8.63 -5.50
CA LEU A 135 3.09 9.37 -4.23
C LEU A 135 2.52 10.78 -4.38
N LEU A 136 2.91 11.50 -5.43
CA LEU A 136 2.41 12.86 -5.66
C LEU A 136 0.89 12.85 -5.87
N PHE A 137 0.39 12.00 -6.78
CA PHE A 137 -1.04 11.88 -7.04
C PHE A 137 -1.81 11.39 -5.80
N GLY A 138 -1.32 10.35 -5.13
CA GLY A 138 -1.95 9.77 -3.95
C GLY A 138 -2.02 10.74 -2.78
N LEU A 139 -0.93 11.46 -2.48
CA LEU A 139 -0.89 12.44 -1.39
C LEU A 139 -1.78 13.65 -1.69
N VAL A 140 -1.77 14.16 -2.93
CA VAL A 140 -2.64 15.26 -3.35
C VAL A 140 -4.11 14.84 -3.26
N ALA A 141 -4.46 13.66 -3.79
CA ALA A 141 -5.81 13.13 -3.70
C ALA A 141 -6.23 12.90 -2.24
N LEU A 142 -5.35 12.38 -1.39
CA LEU A 142 -5.62 12.19 0.05
C LEU A 142 -5.85 13.52 0.77
N ALA A 143 -5.05 14.55 0.46
CA ALA A 143 -5.22 15.89 1.01
C ALA A 143 -6.58 16.50 0.63
N PHE A 144 -7.03 16.26 -0.60
CA PHE A 144 -8.36 16.68 -1.05
C PHE A 144 -9.48 15.90 -0.38
N THR A 145 -9.39 14.57 -0.29
CA THR A 145 -10.46 13.76 0.31
C THR A 145 -10.62 13.98 1.80
N LEU A 146 -9.53 14.30 2.51
CA LEU A 146 -9.55 14.67 3.93
C LEU A 146 -9.89 16.15 4.16
N SER A 147 -10.23 16.91 3.12
CA SER A 147 -10.52 18.35 3.20
C SER A 147 -9.41 19.15 3.91
N LEU A 148 -8.16 18.69 3.79
CA LEU A 148 -6.98 19.40 4.31
C LEU A 148 -6.66 20.66 3.50
N THR A 149 -7.33 20.82 2.35
CA THR A 149 -7.07 21.88 1.36
C THR A 149 -8.30 22.75 1.18
N ASP A 150 -8.07 24.03 0.98
CA ASP A 150 -9.10 25.05 0.80
C ASP A 150 -9.95 24.78 -0.45
N ARG A 151 -11.29 24.90 -0.36
CA ARG A 151 -12.22 24.60 -1.49
C ARG A 151 -11.85 25.35 -2.77
N ARG A 152 -11.31 26.56 -2.63
CA ARG A 152 -10.85 27.41 -3.75
C ARG A 152 -9.72 26.78 -4.55
N LEU A 153 -8.79 26.09 -3.90
CA LEU A 153 -7.70 25.38 -4.59
C LEU A 153 -8.25 24.18 -5.37
N LEU A 154 -9.25 23.49 -4.83
CA LEU A 154 -9.90 22.36 -5.50
C LEU A 154 -10.59 22.81 -6.79
N GLU A 155 -11.33 23.93 -6.74
CA GLU A 155 -11.94 24.54 -7.93
C GLU A 155 -10.90 24.93 -8.99
N GLN A 156 -9.75 25.47 -8.56
CA GLN A 156 -8.65 25.79 -9.48
C GLN A 156 -8.06 24.53 -10.11
N VAL A 157 -7.73 23.50 -9.32
CA VAL A 157 -7.17 22.24 -9.85
C VAL A 157 -8.11 21.58 -10.84
N VAL A 158 -9.41 21.51 -10.53
CA VAL A 158 -10.42 21.00 -11.46
C VAL A 158 -10.52 21.91 -12.69
N LYS A 159 -10.39 23.22 -12.58
CA LYS A 159 -10.40 24.08 -13.77
C LYS A 159 -9.21 23.80 -14.71
N PHE A 160 -8.05 23.39 -14.18
CA PHE A 160 -6.82 23.20 -14.95
C PHE A 160 -6.52 21.74 -15.34
N TRP A 161 -7.36 20.75 -14.98
CA TRP A 161 -7.16 19.35 -15.38
C TRP A 161 -6.96 19.14 -16.90
N PRO A 162 -7.63 19.89 -17.82
CA PRO A 162 -7.43 19.70 -19.26
C PRO A 162 -6.01 20.08 -19.71
N VAL A 163 -5.34 20.99 -19.01
CA VAL A 163 -3.96 21.40 -19.33
C VAL A 163 -2.99 20.23 -19.18
N LEU A 164 -3.22 19.37 -18.17
CA LEU A 164 -2.41 18.16 -17.98
C LEU A 164 -2.58 17.17 -19.14
N LEU A 165 -3.81 17.01 -19.65
CA LEU A 165 -4.05 16.18 -20.84
C LEU A 165 -3.37 16.73 -22.09
N ILE A 166 -3.43 18.05 -22.29
CA ILE A 166 -2.76 18.71 -23.42
C ILE A 166 -1.25 18.49 -23.32
N ALA A 167 -0.66 18.73 -22.15
CA ALA A 167 0.77 18.52 -21.91
C ALA A 167 1.19 17.05 -22.16
N ALA A 168 0.41 16.09 -21.67
CA ALA A 168 0.65 14.66 -21.91
C ALA A 168 0.56 14.31 -23.41
N GLY A 169 -0.46 14.82 -24.11
CA GLY A 169 -0.62 14.64 -25.56
C GLY A 169 0.56 15.20 -26.36
N VAL A 170 1.00 16.42 -26.04
CA VAL A 170 2.18 17.06 -26.67
C VAL A 170 3.43 16.22 -26.40
N GLN A 171 3.62 15.73 -25.18
CA GLN A 171 4.77 14.87 -24.85
C GLN A 171 4.76 13.56 -25.65
N PHE A 172 3.60 12.92 -25.85
CA PHE A 172 3.50 11.72 -26.69
C PHE A 172 3.81 12.03 -28.16
N LEU A 173 3.30 13.14 -28.69
CA LEU A 173 3.59 13.56 -30.06
C LEU A 173 5.10 13.79 -30.26
N PHE A 174 5.76 14.43 -29.29
CA PHE A 174 7.19 14.71 -29.36
C PHE A 174 8.03 13.41 -29.30
N GLN A 175 7.61 12.43 -28.49
CA GLN A 175 8.26 11.12 -28.44
C GLN A 175 8.10 10.34 -29.75
N TYR A 176 6.91 10.39 -30.36
CA TYR A 176 6.64 9.74 -31.65
C TYR A 176 7.53 10.34 -32.76
N LEU A 177 7.57 11.67 -32.87
CA LEU A 177 8.38 12.37 -33.85
C LEU A 177 9.89 12.11 -33.68
N ARG A 178 10.38 11.99 -32.44
CA ARG A 178 11.79 11.66 -32.17
C ARG A 178 12.13 10.22 -32.57
N ARG A 179 11.25 9.25 -32.31
CA ARG A 179 11.49 7.85 -32.70
C ARG A 179 11.51 7.63 -34.21
N GLY A 180 10.68 8.37 -34.95
CA GLY A 180 10.66 8.30 -36.42
C GLY A 180 11.93 8.82 -37.10
N ARG A 181 12.75 9.64 -36.42
CA ARG A 181 13.97 10.26 -36.97
C ARG A 181 15.26 9.44 -36.80
N THR A 182 15.24 8.39 -35.99
CA THR A 182 16.41 7.53 -35.71
C THR A 182 16.33 6.17 -36.42
N GLY A 183 15.36 5.99 -37.32
CA GLY A 183 15.17 4.77 -38.12
C GLY A 183 15.61 4.90 -39.58
N GLU A 184 16.31 5.96 -39.94
CA GLU A 184 17.02 6.15 -41.23
C GLU A 184 18.54 6.17 -40.96
#